data_AF-A0A933MN56-F1
#
_entry.id   AF-A0A933MN56-F1
#
_cell.length_a   1.000
_cell.length_b   1.000
_cell.length_c   1.000
_cell.angle_alpha   90.00
_cell.angle_beta   90.00
_cell.angle_gamma   90.00
#
_symmetry.space_group_name_H-M   'P 1'
#
loop_
_entity.id
_entity.type
_entity.pdbx_description
1 polymer ?
#
loop_
_entity_poly.entity_id
_entity_poly.type
_entity_poly.pdbx_seq_one_letter_code
_entity_poly.pdbx_strand_id
1 'polypeptide(L)'
;HLDKARLLPVQTMPTIGDRITEKGVAWAWYSGGWNEAEAGTVKEGTFSYHHQPFAFFKRFQKVAPDRARHLKDLEDFLADTQKGTLPAVAFYKPRRGINQHPSGSDVVSSDRHVGEIIQRLETSPQWARMAVIVTYDENGGFWDHVVPPTRDRWGPGTRVPAIIVSPFAKRGFVDHTPYDTTSILKLIETRFGLAPLTAADAKANYLVAAFQF
;
A
#
# COMPACT_ATOMS: atom_id res chain seq x y z
N HIS A 1 21.66 14.35 -17.79
CA HIS A 1 22.26 13.18 -17.11
C HIS A 1 21.96 13.26 -15.62
N LEU A 2 21.42 12.19 -15.03
CA LEU A 2 21.19 12.10 -13.57
C LEU A 2 22.55 12.04 -12.84
N ASP A 3 22.76 12.96 -11.91
CA ASP A 3 23.92 12.93 -11.02
C ASP A 3 23.77 11.75 -10.04
N LYS A 4 24.56 10.70 -10.25
CA LYS A 4 24.54 9.49 -9.42
C LYS A 4 24.90 9.77 -7.97
N ALA A 5 25.63 10.85 -7.67
CA ALA A 5 25.96 11.24 -6.31
C ALA A 5 24.76 11.78 -5.52
N ARG A 6 23.66 12.13 -6.21
CA ARG A 6 22.40 12.62 -5.60
C ARG A 6 21.33 11.54 -5.49
N LEU A 7 21.60 10.32 -5.92
CA LEU A 7 20.68 9.21 -5.75
C LEU A 7 20.77 8.70 -4.31
N LEU A 8 19.60 8.40 -3.73
CA LEU A 8 19.57 7.70 -2.45
C LEU A 8 20.33 6.38 -2.59
N PRO A 9 21.19 6.03 -1.61
CA PRO A 9 21.87 4.74 -1.64
C PRO A 9 20.83 3.61 -1.62
N VAL A 10 21.16 2.49 -2.24
CA VAL A 10 20.31 1.29 -2.20
C VAL A 10 20.12 0.88 -0.74
N GLN A 11 18.87 0.70 -0.35
CA GLN A 11 18.50 0.33 1.01
C GLN A 11 18.67 -1.18 1.23
N THR A 12 19.10 -1.58 2.43
CA THR A 12 19.38 -2.99 2.76
C THR A 12 18.70 -3.48 4.03
N MET A 13 18.02 -2.60 4.76
CA MET A 13 17.24 -3.01 5.92
C MET A 13 16.02 -3.85 5.48
N PRO A 14 15.52 -4.75 6.34
CA PRO A 14 14.34 -5.54 6.04
C PRO A 14 13.11 -4.65 5.77
N THR A 15 12.31 -5.09 4.81
CA THR A 15 10.98 -4.58 4.50
C THR A 15 9.91 -5.53 5.04
N ILE A 16 8.64 -5.10 5.03
CA ILE A 16 7.54 -6.02 5.35
C ILE A 16 7.49 -7.21 4.36
N GLY A 17 7.91 -7.01 3.11
CA GLY A 17 8.03 -8.07 2.11
C GLY A 17 9.07 -9.13 2.48
N ASP A 18 10.15 -8.76 3.19
CA ASP A 18 11.10 -9.71 3.78
C ASP A 18 10.43 -10.56 4.83
N ARG A 19 9.74 -9.91 5.77
CA ARG A 19 9.05 -10.59 6.85
C ARG A 19 7.94 -11.53 6.38
N ILE A 20 7.18 -11.12 5.37
CA ILE A 20 6.13 -11.97 4.79
C ILE A 20 6.76 -13.17 4.06
N THR A 21 7.82 -12.97 3.27
CA THR A 21 8.51 -14.06 2.58
C THR A 21 9.16 -15.05 3.55
N GLU A 22 9.77 -14.59 4.64
CA GLU A 22 10.37 -15.44 5.69
C GLU A 22 9.37 -16.43 6.30
N LYS A 23 8.07 -16.11 6.28
CA LYS A 23 6.99 -16.99 6.74
C LYS A 23 6.34 -17.83 5.65
N GLY A 24 6.87 -17.79 4.42
CA GLY A 24 6.31 -18.52 3.29
C GLY A 24 4.92 -18.02 2.86
N VAL A 25 4.55 -16.79 3.24
CA VAL A 25 3.25 -16.20 2.89
C VAL A 25 3.38 -15.50 1.53
N ALA A 26 2.42 -15.75 0.65
CA ALA A 26 2.37 -15.11 -0.65
C ALA A 26 2.00 -13.62 -0.51
N TRP A 27 2.73 -12.75 -1.22
CA TRP A 27 2.44 -11.32 -1.28
C TRP A 27 2.86 -10.69 -2.60
N ALA A 28 2.26 -9.56 -2.94
CA ALA A 28 2.67 -8.73 -4.05
C ALA A 28 2.30 -7.25 -3.84
N TRP A 29 3.04 -6.37 -4.51
CA TRP A 29 2.71 -4.96 -4.72
C TRP A 29 2.35 -4.75 -6.18
N TYR A 30 1.12 -4.31 -6.42
CA TYR A 30 0.58 -4.01 -7.73
C TYR A 30 0.58 -2.49 -7.97
N SER A 31 0.95 -2.04 -9.16
CA SER A 31 0.90 -0.62 -9.52
C SER A 31 0.48 -0.43 -10.96
N GLY A 32 -0.42 0.52 -11.21
CA GLY A 32 -0.80 0.85 -12.58
C GLY A 32 0.37 1.42 -13.37
N GLY A 33 0.72 0.79 -14.50
CA GLY A 33 1.82 1.21 -15.38
C GLY A 33 3.20 0.70 -14.94
N TRP A 34 3.25 -0.30 -14.07
CA TRP A 34 4.49 -0.95 -13.65
C TRP A 34 5.25 -1.63 -14.79
N ASN A 35 4.56 -2.37 -15.66
CA ASN A 35 5.17 -3.09 -16.78
C ASN A 35 5.84 -2.13 -17.77
N GLU A 36 5.20 -0.99 -18.05
CA GLU A 36 5.82 0.08 -18.84
C GLU A 36 7.04 0.67 -18.11
N ALA A 37 6.95 0.83 -16.78
CA ALA A 37 8.05 1.37 -15.98
C ALA A 37 9.25 0.43 -15.98
N GLU A 38 8.99 -0.87 -15.93
CA GLU A 38 10.01 -1.90 -15.99
C GLU A 38 10.68 -1.95 -17.36
N ALA A 39 9.88 -1.89 -18.43
CA ALA A 39 10.33 -1.87 -19.81
C ALA A 39 11.04 -0.56 -20.20
N GLY A 40 10.93 0.49 -19.38
CA GLY A 40 11.48 1.81 -19.71
C GLY A 40 10.69 2.55 -20.80
N THR A 41 9.42 2.20 -21.00
CA THR A 41 8.53 2.75 -22.03
C THR A 41 7.48 3.71 -21.45
N VAL A 42 7.57 4.02 -20.16
CA VAL A 42 6.67 4.99 -19.49
C VAL A 42 6.67 6.33 -20.21
N LYS A 43 5.48 6.79 -20.58
CA LYS A 43 5.26 8.18 -20.95
C LYS A 43 5.55 9.08 -19.75
N GLU A 44 6.33 10.14 -19.97
CA GLU A 44 6.70 11.09 -18.92
C GLU A 44 5.49 11.55 -18.10
N GLY A 45 5.63 11.54 -16.78
CA GLY A 45 4.58 11.96 -15.85
C GLY A 45 3.42 10.98 -15.70
N THR A 46 3.49 9.75 -16.20
CA THR A 46 2.38 8.78 -16.04
C THR A 46 2.63 7.70 -14.99
N PHE A 47 3.86 7.56 -14.51
CA PHE A 47 4.24 6.65 -13.42
C PHE A 47 5.06 7.38 -12.35
N SER A 48 4.74 7.17 -11.08
CA SER A 48 5.45 7.77 -9.95
C SER A 48 6.46 6.77 -9.36
N TYR A 49 7.71 6.79 -9.81
CA TYR A 49 8.76 5.88 -9.33
C TYR A 49 8.96 5.94 -7.80
N HIS A 50 8.80 7.12 -7.20
CA HIS A 50 8.91 7.30 -5.74
C HIS A 50 7.74 6.69 -4.95
N HIS A 51 6.65 6.29 -5.61
CA HIS A 51 5.53 5.57 -5.00
C HIS A 51 5.65 4.04 -5.14
N GLN A 52 6.79 3.53 -5.61
CA GLN A 52 7.11 2.11 -5.57
C GLN A 52 8.19 1.83 -4.51
N PRO A 53 7.81 1.70 -3.22
CA PRO A 53 8.76 1.69 -2.11
C PRO A 53 9.77 0.55 -2.17
N PHE A 54 9.36 -0.63 -2.67
CA PHE A 54 10.25 -1.79 -2.74
C PHE A 54 11.40 -1.61 -3.73
N ALA A 55 11.22 -0.81 -4.79
CA ALA A 55 12.26 -0.61 -5.81
C ALA A 55 13.53 0.08 -5.28
N PHE A 56 13.47 0.69 -4.09
CA PHE A 56 14.63 1.32 -3.44
C PHE A 56 15.54 0.33 -2.69
N PHE A 57 15.12 -0.92 -2.55
CA PHE A 57 15.83 -1.93 -1.76
C PHE A 57 16.64 -2.89 -2.64
N LYS A 58 17.78 -3.37 -2.11
CA LYS A 58 18.70 -4.29 -2.82
C LYS A 58 18.00 -5.53 -3.36
N ARG A 59 17.06 -6.07 -2.58
CA ARG A 59 16.30 -7.29 -2.91
C ARG A 59 15.43 -7.19 -4.16
N PHE A 60 15.02 -5.98 -4.56
CA PHE A 60 14.10 -5.75 -5.68
C PHE A 60 14.76 -4.93 -6.81
N GLN A 61 16.08 -4.91 -6.87
CA GLN A 61 16.81 -4.32 -8.01
C GLN A 61 16.50 -5.09 -9.30
N LYS A 62 16.69 -4.46 -10.47
CA LYS A 62 16.26 -5.00 -11.79
C LYS A 62 16.71 -6.43 -12.09
N VAL A 63 17.88 -6.84 -11.60
CA VAL A 63 18.44 -8.19 -11.81
C VAL A 63 17.98 -9.22 -10.77
N ALA A 64 17.25 -8.79 -9.74
CA ALA A 64 16.83 -9.65 -8.65
C ALA A 64 15.50 -10.36 -8.97
N PRO A 65 15.42 -11.71 -8.89
CA PRO A 65 14.20 -12.46 -9.20
C PRO A 65 12.96 -12.01 -8.42
N ASP A 66 13.16 -11.54 -7.19
CA ASP A 66 12.08 -11.11 -6.30
C ASP A 66 11.37 -9.85 -6.81
N ARG A 67 12.04 -9.02 -7.63
CA ARG A 67 11.40 -7.88 -8.31
C ARG A 67 10.24 -8.36 -9.18
N ALA A 68 10.49 -9.28 -10.10
CA ALA A 68 9.48 -9.81 -11.02
C ALA A 68 8.42 -10.66 -10.29
N ARG A 69 8.79 -11.33 -9.20
CA ARG A 69 7.85 -12.14 -8.42
C ARG A 69 6.81 -11.30 -7.69
N HIS A 70 7.23 -10.16 -7.13
CA HIS A 70 6.41 -9.41 -6.18
C HIS A 70 5.93 -8.06 -6.68
N LEU A 71 6.62 -7.42 -7.62
CA LEU A 71 6.22 -6.12 -8.17
C LEU A 71 5.53 -6.35 -9.51
N LYS A 72 4.23 -6.05 -9.57
CA LYS A 72 3.32 -6.42 -10.66
C LYS A 72 2.49 -5.24 -11.14
N ASP A 73 1.85 -5.36 -12.30
CA ASP A 73 0.99 -4.31 -12.83
C ASP A 73 -0.46 -4.45 -12.36
N LEU A 74 -1.26 -3.42 -12.59
CA LEU A 74 -2.70 -3.43 -12.43
C LEU A 74 -3.37 -4.57 -13.22
N GLU A 75 -2.92 -4.89 -14.43
CA GLU A 75 -3.53 -5.99 -15.20
C GLU A 75 -3.40 -7.33 -14.45
N ASP A 76 -2.28 -7.57 -13.78
CA ASP A 76 -2.09 -8.75 -12.93
C ASP A 76 -3.01 -8.71 -11.72
N PHE A 77 -3.17 -7.54 -11.08
CA PHE A 77 -4.08 -7.36 -9.94
C PHE A 77 -5.52 -7.69 -10.33
N LEU A 78 -5.99 -7.17 -11.47
CA LEU A 78 -7.35 -7.40 -11.96
C LEU A 78 -7.55 -8.87 -12.35
N ALA A 79 -6.56 -9.50 -12.99
CA ALA A 79 -6.61 -10.91 -13.33
C ALA A 79 -6.62 -11.81 -12.10
N ASP A 80 -5.77 -11.54 -11.11
CA ASP A 80 -5.71 -12.27 -9.84
C ASP A 80 -7.01 -12.10 -9.04
N THR A 81 -7.59 -10.90 -9.03
CA THR A 81 -8.90 -10.61 -8.42
C THR A 81 -10.00 -11.45 -9.06
N GLN A 82 -10.09 -11.43 -10.39
CA GLN A 82 -11.14 -12.15 -11.13
C GLN A 82 -11.02 -13.67 -10.92
N LYS A 83 -9.79 -14.20 -10.88
CA LYS A 83 -9.53 -15.63 -10.67
C LYS A 83 -9.68 -16.07 -9.21
N GLY A 84 -9.74 -15.13 -8.26
CA GLY A 84 -9.68 -15.44 -6.84
C GLY A 84 -8.33 -16.00 -6.41
N THR A 85 -7.26 -15.52 -7.03
CA THR A 85 -5.86 -15.93 -6.77
C THR A 85 -5.00 -14.79 -6.23
N LEU A 86 -5.61 -13.72 -5.70
CA LEU A 86 -4.85 -12.68 -4.99
C LEU A 86 -4.03 -13.33 -3.87
N PRO A 87 -2.78 -12.88 -3.66
CA PRO A 87 -1.96 -13.34 -2.56
C PRO A 87 -2.56 -12.94 -1.22
N ALA A 88 -2.10 -13.56 -0.14
CA ALA A 88 -2.60 -13.29 1.21
C ALA A 88 -2.36 -11.84 1.67
N VAL A 89 -1.32 -11.19 1.14
CA VAL A 89 -1.07 -9.75 1.30
C VAL A 89 -0.90 -9.11 -0.07
N ALA A 90 -1.82 -8.23 -0.45
CA ALA A 90 -1.77 -7.49 -1.70
C ALA A 90 -1.79 -5.98 -1.41
N PHE A 91 -0.80 -5.26 -1.96
CA PHE A 91 -0.81 -3.80 -1.99
C PHE A 91 -1.18 -3.34 -3.39
N TYR A 92 -1.97 -2.27 -3.50
CA TYR A 92 -2.31 -1.69 -4.79
C TYR A 92 -2.13 -0.17 -4.77
N LYS A 93 -1.37 0.36 -5.74
CA LYS A 93 -1.21 1.80 -5.97
C LYS A 93 -1.77 2.17 -7.36
N PRO A 94 -2.81 3.02 -7.42
CA PRO A 94 -3.33 3.50 -8.70
C PRO A 94 -2.29 4.30 -9.49
N ARG A 95 -2.45 4.31 -10.81
CA ARG A 95 -1.62 5.10 -11.72
C ARG A 95 -1.76 6.60 -11.44
N ARG A 96 -0.73 7.39 -11.76
CA ARG A 96 -0.83 8.86 -11.73
C ARG A 96 -1.96 9.32 -12.65
N GLY A 97 -2.78 10.27 -12.19
CA GLY A 97 -4.00 10.71 -12.88
C GLY A 97 -5.29 10.21 -12.21
N ILE A 98 -5.23 9.06 -11.55
CA ILE A 98 -6.38 8.40 -10.90
C ILE A 98 -6.05 7.98 -9.45
N ASN A 99 -5.04 8.61 -8.85
CA ASN A 99 -4.53 8.25 -7.53
C ASN A 99 -4.87 9.28 -6.45
N GLN A 100 -5.81 10.19 -6.74
CA GLN A 100 -6.27 11.27 -5.85
C GLN A 100 -5.23 12.31 -5.45
N HIS A 101 -4.03 12.30 -6.04
CA HIS A 101 -3.03 13.33 -5.75
C HIS A 101 -3.50 14.71 -6.28
N PRO A 102 -3.41 15.80 -5.48
CA PRO A 102 -3.99 17.11 -5.82
C PRO A 102 -3.41 17.74 -7.10
N SER A 103 -2.12 17.54 -7.36
CA SER A 103 -1.48 18.00 -8.59
C SER A 103 -1.51 16.91 -9.68
N GLY A 104 -2.63 16.79 -10.36
CA GLY A 104 -2.74 16.02 -11.60
C GLY A 104 -3.63 14.78 -11.56
N SER A 105 -4.52 14.66 -10.58
CA SER A 105 -5.66 13.72 -10.64
C SER A 105 -6.99 14.48 -10.60
N ASP A 106 -8.00 13.94 -11.28
CA ASP A 106 -9.37 14.40 -11.15
C ASP A 106 -10.08 13.63 -10.02
N VAL A 107 -10.73 14.34 -9.10
CA VAL A 107 -11.32 13.75 -7.89
C VAL A 107 -12.39 12.74 -8.26
N VAL A 108 -13.26 13.07 -9.22
CA VAL A 108 -14.40 12.22 -9.61
C VAL A 108 -13.93 10.92 -10.25
N SER A 109 -13.00 10.98 -11.21
CA SER A 109 -12.44 9.78 -11.85
C SER A 109 -11.62 8.95 -10.88
N SER A 110 -10.91 9.58 -9.95
CA SER A 110 -10.14 8.86 -8.94
C SER A 110 -11.04 8.17 -7.90
N ASP A 111 -12.09 8.83 -7.41
CA ASP A 111 -13.10 8.21 -6.53
C ASP A 111 -13.84 7.08 -7.24
N ARG A 112 -14.22 7.28 -8.50
CA ARG A 112 -14.82 6.24 -9.33
C ARG A 112 -13.90 5.02 -9.44
N HIS A 113 -12.61 5.25 -9.68
CA HIS A 113 -11.62 4.18 -9.77
C HIS A 113 -11.51 3.39 -8.45
N VAL A 114 -11.49 4.07 -7.30
CA VAL A 114 -11.55 3.39 -5.98
C VAL A 114 -12.81 2.54 -5.88
N GLY A 115 -13.97 3.10 -6.21
CA GLY A 115 -15.26 2.37 -6.20
C GLY A 115 -15.25 1.14 -7.10
N GLU A 116 -14.74 1.25 -8.33
CA GLU A 116 -14.63 0.14 -9.28
C GLU A 116 -13.72 -0.98 -8.78
N ILE A 117 -12.60 -0.63 -8.15
CA ILE A 117 -11.68 -1.61 -7.54
C ILE A 117 -12.36 -2.34 -6.38
N ILE A 118 -13.03 -1.61 -5.49
CA ILE A 118 -13.77 -2.21 -4.37
C ILE A 118 -14.86 -3.15 -4.90
N GLN A 119 -15.65 -2.72 -5.90
CA GLN A 119 -16.70 -3.55 -6.49
C GLN A 119 -16.15 -4.85 -7.10
N ARG A 120 -14.99 -4.80 -7.76
CA ARG A 120 -14.32 -6.00 -8.29
C ARG A 120 -13.85 -6.93 -7.18
N LEU A 121 -13.35 -6.40 -6.07
CA LEU A 121 -12.96 -7.20 -4.91
C LEU A 121 -14.18 -7.83 -4.22
N GLU A 122 -15.28 -7.08 -4.06
CA GLU A 122 -16.53 -7.56 -3.48
C GLU A 122 -17.17 -8.69 -4.28
N THR A 123 -17.00 -8.68 -5.60
CA THR A 123 -17.52 -9.71 -6.51
C THR A 123 -16.53 -10.86 -6.75
N SER A 124 -15.34 -10.80 -6.15
CA SER A 124 -14.31 -11.83 -6.34
C SER A 124 -14.61 -13.12 -5.55
N PRO A 125 -14.10 -14.29 -5.99
CA PRO A 125 -14.24 -15.55 -5.24
C PRO A 125 -13.62 -15.54 -3.83
N GLN A 126 -12.75 -14.56 -3.53
CA GLN A 126 -12.07 -14.44 -2.25
C GLN A 126 -12.73 -13.44 -1.30
N TRP A 127 -13.79 -12.72 -1.71
CA TRP A 127 -14.37 -11.64 -0.90
C TRP A 127 -14.74 -12.06 0.53
N ALA A 128 -15.37 -13.23 0.67
CA ALA A 128 -15.83 -13.76 1.97
C ALA A 128 -14.72 -13.91 3.04
N ARG A 129 -13.46 -13.83 2.63
CA ARG A 129 -12.28 -13.93 3.51
C ARG A 129 -11.33 -12.73 3.38
N MET A 130 -11.82 -11.59 2.87
CA MET A 130 -11.01 -10.43 2.52
C MET A 130 -11.22 -9.25 3.48
N ALA A 131 -10.15 -8.52 3.76
CA ALA A 131 -10.20 -7.20 4.38
C ALA A 131 -9.44 -6.20 3.51
N VAL A 132 -10.10 -5.11 3.14
CA VAL A 132 -9.54 -4.05 2.29
C VAL A 132 -9.37 -2.79 3.13
N ILE A 133 -8.19 -2.19 3.06
CA ILE A 133 -7.85 -0.92 3.70
C ILE A 133 -7.62 0.09 2.59
N VAL A 134 -8.47 1.11 2.52
CA VAL A 134 -8.29 2.26 1.62
C VAL A 134 -7.73 3.41 2.44
N THR A 135 -6.57 3.92 2.05
CA THR A 135 -5.91 5.04 2.74
C THR A 135 -4.99 5.80 1.80
N TYR A 136 -4.36 6.85 2.30
CA TYR A 136 -3.55 7.80 1.54
C TYR A 136 -2.12 7.81 2.08
N ASP A 137 -1.15 8.10 1.19
CA ASP A 137 0.26 8.19 1.57
C ASP A 137 0.58 9.50 2.28
N GLU A 138 -0.16 10.57 1.99
CA GLU A 138 0.05 11.92 2.52
C GLU A 138 -1.25 12.77 2.47
N ASN A 139 -1.23 13.98 3.04
CA ASN A 139 -2.43 14.81 3.24
C ASN A 139 -2.74 15.80 2.11
N GLY A 140 -2.00 15.79 1.01
CA GLY A 140 -2.06 16.69 -0.13
C GLY A 140 -1.67 18.14 0.16
N GLY A 141 -1.17 18.43 1.37
CA GLY A 141 -1.07 19.81 1.87
C GLY A 141 -2.41 20.45 2.24
N PHE A 142 -3.52 19.69 2.25
CA PHE A 142 -4.82 20.17 2.68
C PHE A 142 -4.84 20.45 4.19
N TRP A 143 -5.63 21.44 4.60
CA TRP A 143 -5.79 21.81 6.00
C TRP A 143 -6.56 20.73 6.78
N ASP A 144 -6.06 20.41 7.97
CA ASP A 144 -6.75 19.60 8.97
C ASP A 144 -6.70 20.34 10.32
N HIS A 145 -7.81 20.30 11.06
CA HIS A 145 -7.93 21.03 12.33
C HIS A 145 -7.18 20.38 13.50
N VAL A 146 -6.84 19.10 13.39
CA VAL A 146 -6.17 18.37 14.47
C VAL A 146 -4.67 18.56 14.33
N VAL A 147 -4.08 19.08 15.40
CA VAL A 147 -2.63 19.20 15.51
C VAL A 147 -1.99 17.81 15.40
N PRO A 148 -1.00 17.61 14.50
CA PRO A 148 -0.30 16.34 14.39
C PRO A 148 0.29 15.88 15.74
N PRO A 149 0.05 14.62 16.16
CA PRO A 149 0.66 14.08 17.36
C PRO A 149 2.18 14.07 17.26
N THR A 150 2.87 14.30 18.37
CA THR A 150 4.34 14.18 18.41
C THR A 150 4.74 12.81 18.97
N ARG A 151 5.50 12.02 18.21
CA ARG A 151 6.14 10.79 18.70
C ARG A 151 7.65 10.84 18.56
N ASP A 152 8.14 11.15 17.36
CA ASP A 152 9.56 11.19 17.04
C ASP A 152 9.84 12.26 15.95
N ARG A 153 11.10 12.35 15.48
CA ARG A 153 11.51 13.31 14.45
C ARG A 153 10.68 13.23 13.16
N TRP A 154 10.06 12.08 12.90
CA TRP A 154 9.40 11.76 11.64
C TRP A 154 7.87 11.74 11.73
N GLY A 155 7.29 11.96 12.91
CA GLY A 155 5.84 12.14 13.04
C GLY A 155 5.24 11.59 14.34
N PRO A 156 3.96 11.16 14.31
CA PRO A 156 3.04 11.20 13.16
C PRO A 156 2.83 12.60 12.52
N GLY A 157 2.49 12.61 11.23
CA GLY A 157 2.14 13.83 10.49
C GLY A 157 0.64 14.16 10.54
N THR A 158 0.19 15.02 9.63
CA THR A 158 -1.23 15.34 9.44
C THR A 158 -2.07 14.09 9.19
N ARG A 159 -3.31 14.08 9.70
CA ARG A 159 -4.23 12.95 9.52
C ARG A 159 -4.55 12.73 8.04
N VAL A 160 -4.77 11.46 7.70
CA VAL A 160 -5.30 11.02 6.41
C VAL A 160 -6.49 10.09 6.65
N PRO A 161 -7.45 9.99 5.71
CA PRO A 161 -8.54 9.03 5.83
C PRO A 161 -8.03 7.59 5.81
N ALA A 162 -8.71 6.71 6.55
CA ALA A 162 -8.54 5.27 6.48
C ALA A 162 -9.94 4.62 6.52
N ILE A 163 -10.27 3.84 5.51
CA ILE A 163 -11.57 3.18 5.36
C ILE A 163 -11.35 1.67 5.32
N ILE A 164 -12.11 0.93 6.12
CA ILE A 164 -12.09 -0.53 6.15
C ILE A 164 -13.32 -1.05 5.42
N VAL A 165 -13.10 -1.88 4.39
CA VAL A 165 -14.16 -2.54 3.62
C VAL A 165 -13.94 -4.06 3.71
N SER A 166 -14.89 -4.77 4.33
CA SER A 166 -14.75 -6.21 4.58
C SER A 166 -16.10 -6.83 4.99
N PRO A 167 -16.34 -8.14 4.73
CA PRO A 167 -17.43 -8.87 5.38
C PRO A 167 -17.34 -8.87 6.92
N PHE A 168 -16.12 -8.73 7.46
CA PHE A 168 -15.85 -8.69 8.90
C PHE A 168 -15.87 -7.26 9.47
N ALA A 169 -16.05 -6.23 8.65
CA ALA A 169 -16.04 -4.85 9.14
C ALA A 169 -17.29 -4.56 9.99
N LYS A 170 -17.12 -3.80 11.08
CA LYS A 170 -18.25 -3.21 11.79
C LYS A 170 -18.96 -2.21 10.88
N ARG A 171 -20.28 -2.31 10.76
CA ARG A 171 -21.08 -1.43 9.89
C ARG A 171 -21.42 -0.13 10.61
N GLY A 172 -21.35 0.99 9.88
CA GLY A 172 -21.69 2.32 10.43
C GLY A 172 -20.83 2.73 11.62
N PHE A 173 -19.60 2.22 11.70
CA PHE A 173 -18.70 2.38 12.83
C PHE A 173 -17.54 3.31 12.50
N VAL A 174 -17.25 4.25 13.40
CA VAL A 174 -16.05 5.09 13.35
C VAL A 174 -15.16 4.68 14.50
N ASP A 175 -13.96 4.19 14.16
CA ASP A 175 -12.94 3.88 15.15
C ASP A 175 -12.12 5.14 15.46
N HIS A 176 -12.07 5.52 16.73
CA HIS A 176 -11.31 6.68 17.22
C HIS A 176 -9.95 6.30 17.80
N THR A 177 -9.57 5.02 17.73
CA THR A 177 -8.24 4.57 18.14
C THR A 177 -7.17 5.30 17.33
N PRO A 178 -6.11 5.84 17.96
CA PRO A 178 -5.02 6.47 17.23
C PRO A 178 -4.25 5.44 16.39
N TYR A 179 -4.17 5.67 15.08
CA TYR A 179 -3.40 4.87 14.13
C TYR A 179 -2.44 5.75 13.32
N ASP A 180 -1.39 5.13 12.80
CA ASP A 180 -0.53 5.71 11.77
C ASP A 180 -0.27 4.68 10.66
N THR A 181 0.56 4.99 9.67
CA THR A 181 0.85 4.07 8.56
C THR A 181 1.50 2.75 9.02
N THR A 182 2.18 2.74 10.17
CA THR A 182 2.76 1.52 10.75
C THR A 182 1.70 0.59 11.35
N SER A 183 0.49 1.08 11.62
CA SER A 183 -0.64 0.26 12.06
C SER A 183 -1.06 -0.80 11.03
N ILE A 184 -0.85 -0.54 9.74
CA ILE A 184 -1.07 -1.52 8.66
C ILE A 184 -0.01 -2.62 8.73
N LEU A 185 1.26 -2.24 8.95
CA LEU A 185 2.35 -3.20 9.14
C LEU A 185 2.07 -4.08 10.35
N LYS A 186 1.69 -3.48 11.48
CA LYS A 186 1.35 -4.21 12.71
C LYS A 186 0.18 -5.18 12.51
N LEU A 187 -0.82 -4.83 11.72
CA LEU A 187 -1.92 -5.75 11.37
C LEU A 187 -1.39 -6.98 10.62
N ILE A 188 -0.57 -6.78 9.59
CA ILE A 188 0.03 -7.86 8.79
C ILE A 188 0.94 -8.72 9.68
N GLU A 189 1.79 -8.09 10.48
CA GLU A 189 2.69 -8.75 11.42
C GLU A 189 1.93 -9.64 12.39
N THR A 190 0.87 -9.10 13.02
CA THR A 190 0.05 -9.83 13.97
C THR A 190 -0.69 -10.99 13.30
N ARG A 191 -1.23 -10.78 12.09
CA ARG A 191 -1.98 -11.81 11.36
C ARG A 191 -1.12 -13.02 10.99
N PHE A 192 0.13 -12.79 10.58
CA PHE A 192 1.00 -13.85 10.06
C PHE A 192 2.16 -14.21 11.01
N GLY A 193 2.17 -13.66 12.23
CA GLY A 193 3.21 -13.91 13.23
C GLY A 193 4.60 -13.46 12.77
N LEU A 194 4.69 -12.30 12.12
CA LEU A 194 5.92 -11.73 11.59
C LEU A 194 6.70 -10.98 12.68
N ALA A 195 8.03 -10.87 12.51
CA ALA A 195 8.84 -9.98 13.34
C ALA A 195 8.65 -8.52 12.90
N PRO A 196 8.56 -7.55 13.83
CA PRO A 196 8.46 -6.13 13.49
C PRO A 196 9.73 -5.63 12.78
N LEU A 197 9.61 -4.57 12.00
CA LEU A 197 10.76 -3.94 11.32
C LEU A 197 11.49 -2.97 12.23
N THR A 198 10.77 -2.31 13.14
CA THR A 198 11.31 -1.26 14.01
C THR A 198 10.66 -1.30 15.41
N ALA A 199 10.95 -0.30 16.25
CA ALA A 199 10.20 -0.10 17.49
C ALA A 199 8.84 0.60 17.26
N ALA A 200 8.65 1.26 16.12
CA ALA A 200 7.43 2.05 15.84
C ALA A 200 6.25 1.13 15.51
N ASP A 201 6.39 0.27 14.51
CA ASP A 201 5.43 -0.78 14.16
C ASP A 201 5.23 -1.77 15.32
N ALA A 202 6.30 -2.17 16.02
CA ALA A 202 6.18 -3.05 17.20
C ALA A 202 5.19 -2.54 18.26
N LYS A 203 5.15 -1.21 18.47
CA LYS A 203 4.30 -0.53 19.47
C LYS A 203 3.02 0.06 18.88
N ALA A 204 2.81 -0.01 17.57
CA ALA A 204 1.65 0.57 16.94
C ALA A 204 0.36 -0.14 17.39
N ASN A 205 -0.73 0.62 17.48
CA ASN A 205 -2.06 0.02 17.46
C ASN A 205 -2.28 -0.62 16.08
N TYR A 206 -3.10 -1.67 16.00
CA TYR A 206 -3.48 -2.29 14.73
C TYR A 206 -5.00 -2.28 14.59
N LEU A 207 -5.45 -2.31 13.33
CA LEU A 207 -6.83 -2.00 12.91
C LEU A 207 -7.89 -3.02 13.36
N VAL A 208 -7.60 -3.90 14.32
CA VAL A 208 -8.49 -4.98 14.75
C VAL A 208 -9.82 -4.48 15.31
N ALA A 209 -9.84 -3.30 15.94
CA ALA A 209 -11.05 -2.73 16.53
C ALA A 209 -12.11 -2.36 15.48
N ALA A 210 -11.74 -2.22 14.20
CA ALA A 210 -12.66 -2.01 13.09
C ALA A 210 -13.40 -3.30 12.65
N PHE A 211 -12.99 -4.47 13.14
CA PHE A 211 -13.55 -5.77 12.75
C PHE A 211 -14.43 -6.40 13.85
N GLN A 212 -15.34 -7.25 13.41
CA GLN A 212 -16.19 -8.15 14.20
C GLN A 212 -16.11 -9.54 13.53
N PHE A 213 -15.63 -10.54 14.27
CA PHE A 213 -15.40 -11.90 13.78
C PHE A 213 -16.47 -12.85 14.31
#